data_AF-A0AAC8T7B6-F1
#
_entry.id   AF-A0AAC8T7B6-F1
#
_cell.length_a   1.000
_cell.length_b   1.000
_cell.length_c   1.000
_cell.angle_alpha   90.00
_cell.angle_beta   90.00
_cell.angle_gamma   90.00
#
_symmetry.space_group_name_H-M   'P 1'
#
loop_
_entity.id
_entity.type
_entity.pdbx_description
1 polymer ?
#
loop_
_entity_poly.entity_id
_entity_poly.type
_entity_poly.pdbx_seq_one_letter_code
_entity_poly.pdbx_strand_id
1 'polypeptide(L)'
;MCQLLGMNCNTPTDIGFSFAGFRQRGGGTDHHEDGFGIAFFERSDSGRLGLRQFHDNKPSHLSPVADLINHYPIKAMNVIAHIRKATTGEKNSLANTQPFVREVWGEQWAFAHNGQMTDSFIRRTQRLHDNGNAEHYSPVGTTDSELAFCYLLNRLKSTFKSRPSDEALFAFLIAQCRYLSANGLFNCLISNGHWQLAYAGSLLFYLTRKAPFGEAHLSDGEMSVNFGDVTTNKDKVTILVTIPLTKNETWQQIAVDECLVFQDGDVVFRDTPSKKTYLSIEDGIALARSVGASV
;
A
#
# COMPACT_ATOMS: atom_id res chain seq x y z
N MET A 1 -13.03 -5.97 3.05
CA MET A 1 -11.68 -6.50 2.77
C MET A 1 -10.80 -5.32 3.03
N CYS A 2 -9.79 -5.40 3.90
CA CYS A 2 -8.89 -4.27 4.12
C CYS A 2 -8.56 -3.58 2.80
N GLN A 3 -8.44 -2.25 2.80
CA GLN A 3 -8.20 -1.53 1.55
C GLN A 3 -6.84 -0.88 1.56
N LEU A 4 -6.20 -0.91 0.39
CA LEU A 4 -4.95 -0.23 0.10
C LEU A 4 -5.25 1.01 -0.74
N LEU A 5 -4.53 2.10 -0.46
CA LEU A 5 -4.43 3.28 -1.30
C LEU A 5 -2.95 3.65 -1.44
N GLY A 6 -2.49 3.81 -2.67
CA GLY A 6 -1.15 4.29 -3.00
C GLY A 6 -1.21 5.51 -3.92
N MET A 7 -0.19 6.36 -3.85
CA MET A 7 0.04 7.44 -4.80
C MET A 7 1.53 7.54 -5.10
N ASN A 8 1.90 7.59 -6.38
CA ASN A 8 3.26 7.87 -6.86
C ASN A 8 3.19 8.95 -7.95
N CYS A 9 3.95 10.03 -7.79
CA CYS A 9 3.86 11.19 -8.68
C CYS A 9 5.22 11.83 -8.95
N ASN A 10 5.33 12.59 -10.04
CA ASN A 10 6.56 13.30 -10.43
C ASN A 10 6.70 14.71 -9.83
N THR A 11 5.63 15.25 -9.27
CA THR A 11 5.60 16.55 -8.60
C THR A 11 4.87 16.42 -7.26
N PRO A 12 5.27 17.18 -6.21
CA PRO A 12 4.63 17.09 -4.91
C PRO A 12 3.12 17.34 -5.00
N THR A 13 2.33 16.29 -4.74
CA THR A 13 0.89 16.26 -4.98
C THR A 13 0.14 15.99 -3.67
N ASP A 14 -1.01 16.63 -3.50
CA ASP A 14 -1.94 16.35 -2.41
C ASP A 14 -2.85 15.16 -2.75
N ILE A 15 -2.97 14.21 -1.82
CA ILE A 15 -3.85 13.03 -1.96
C ILE A 15 -5.27 13.29 -1.43
N GLY A 16 -5.56 14.47 -0.89
CA GLY A 16 -6.79 14.80 -0.16
C GLY A 16 -8.08 14.31 -0.84
N PHE A 17 -8.23 14.50 -2.16
CA PHE A 17 -9.39 14.01 -2.91
C PHE A 17 -9.54 12.49 -2.85
N SER A 18 -8.47 11.75 -3.14
CA SER A 18 -8.47 10.29 -3.12
C SER A 18 -8.63 9.75 -1.69
N PHE A 19 -8.02 10.41 -0.70
CA PHE A 19 -8.15 10.04 0.70
C PHE A 19 -9.56 10.31 1.25
N ALA A 20 -10.22 11.40 0.82
CA ALA A 20 -11.60 11.71 1.21
C ALA A 20 -12.58 10.61 0.81
N GLY A 21 -12.45 10.04 -0.39
CA GLY A 21 -13.24 8.86 -0.79
C GLY A 21 -12.84 7.60 -0.04
N PHE A 22 -11.54 7.38 0.10
CA PHE A 22 -11.00 6.20 0.77
C PHE A 22 -11.45 6.12 2.24
N ARG A 23 -11.37 7.21 3.01
CA ARG A 23 -11.72 7.22 4.44
C ARG A 23 -13.18 6.90 4.72
N GLN A 24 -14.10 7.12 3.77
CA GLN A 24 -15.51 6.76 3.93
C GLN A 24 -15.68 5.25 4.08
N ARG A 25 -14.83 4.47 3.40
CA ARG A 25 -14.83 3.00 3.49
C ARG A 25 -14.34 2.49 4.85
N GLY A 26 -13.82 3.36 5.71
CA GLY A 26 -13.44 3.04 7.09
C GLY A 26 -14.52 3.34 8.12
N GLY A 27 -15.70 2.74 7.95
CA GLY A 27 -16.83 2.80 8.91
C GLY A 27 -18.02 3.65 8.45
N GLY A 28 -17.93 4.38 7.34
CA GLY A 28 -19.02 5.22 6.82
C GLY A 28 -19.84 4.52 5.74
N THR A 29 -19.17 4.05 4.67
CA THR A 29 -19.77 3.34 3.53
C THR A 29 -19.43 1.86 3.51
N ASP A 30 -18.56 1.40 4.41
CA ASP A 30 -18.14 0.00 4.53
C ASP A 30 -17.70 -0.28 5.98
N HIS A 31 -17.64 -1.55 6.40
CA HIS A 31 -17.53 -1.99 7.79
C HIS A 31 -16.08 -2.09 8.32
N HIS A 32 -15.16 -1.24 7.85
CA HIS A 32 -13.75 -1.29 8.25
C HIS A 32 -13.49 -0.34 9.44
N GLU A 33 -13.54 -0.87 10.65
CA GLU A 33 -13.58 -0.06 11.87
C GLU A 33 -12.34 -0.22 12.77
N ASP A 34 -11.39 -1.10 12.42
CA ASP A 34 -10.32 -1.52 13.33
C ASP A 34 -9.02 -0.69 13.22
N GLY A 35 -9.12 0.54 12.69
CA GLY A 35 -8.03 1.50 12.54
C GLY A 35 -7.69 1.87 11.11
N PHE A 36 -6.91 2.95 10.95
CA PHE A 36 -6.34 3.34 9.66
C PHE A 36 -4.97 3.95 9.85
N GLY A 37 -4.18 3.94 8.78
CA GLY A 37 -2.93 4.66 8.75
C GLY A 37 -2.56 5.15 7.37
N ILE A 38 -1.69 6.15 7.34
CA ILE A 38 -1.18 6.77 6.12
C ILE A 38 0.26 7.24 6.35
N ALA A 39 1.10 7.04 5.35
CA ALA A 39 2.49 7.48 5.30
C ALA A 39 2.71 8.33 4.04
N PHE A 40 3.30 9.50 4.22
CA PHE A 40 3.62 10.48 3.18
C PHE A 40 5.13 10.64 3.07
N PHE A 41 5.68 10.45 1.88
CA PHE A 41 7.07 10.77 1.57
C PHE A 41 7.15 12.16 0.95
N GLU A 42 7.68 13.11 1.71
CA GLU A 42 7.86 14.50 1.32
C GLU A 42 9.28 14.71 0.80
N ARG A 43 9.44 15.37 -0.34
CA ARG A 43 10.76 15.71 -0.90
C ARG A 43 11.10 17.15 -0.57
N SER A 44 12.23 17.37 0.11
CA SER A 44 12.76 18.70 0.36
C SER A 44 13.33 19.33 -0.91
N ASP A 45 13.55 20.65 -0.89
CA ASP A 45 14.22 21.37 -1.98
C ASP A 45 15.62 20.82 -2.28
N SER A 46 16.30 20.26 -1.27
CA SER A 46 17.60 19.60 -1.42
C SER A 46 17.51 18.16 -1.98
N GLY A 47 16.31 17.70 -2.36
CA GLY A 47 16.06 16.36 -2.89
C GLY A 47 16.04 15.24 -1.83
N ARG A 48 16.10 15.55 -0.53
CA ARG A 48 16.03 14.54 0.53
C ARG A 48 14.58 14.16 0.78
N LEU A 49 14.34 12.89 1.10
CA LEU A 49 13.02 12.40 1.46
C LEU A 49 12.86 12.35 2.98
N GLY A 50 11.78 12.95 3.46
CA GLY A 50 11.26 12.76 4.81
C GLY A 50 10.00 11.90 4.77
N LEU A 51 9.72 11.19 5.87
CA LEU A 51 8.47 10.46 6.03
C LEU A 51 7.65 11.06 7.16
N ARG A 52 6.38 11.36 6.87
CA ARG A 52 5.35 11.67 7.86
C ARG A 52 4.38 10.51 7.93
N GLN A 53 4.11 10.00 9.13
CA GLN A 53 3.23 8.86 9.34
C GLN A 53 2.18 9.19 10.39
N PHE A 54 0.93 8.83 10.09
CA PHE A 54 -0.21 9.02 10.97
C PHE A 54 -1.00 7.74 11.08
N HIS A 55 -1.23 7.28 12.31
CA HIS A 55 -2.07 6.13 12.61
C HIS A 55 -3.16 6.54 13.58
N ASP A 56 -4.32 5.91 13.45
CA ASP A 56 -5.36 5.89 14.48
C ASP A 56 -5.86 4.45 14.61
N ASN A 57 -6.21 4.06 15.84
CA ASN A 57 -6.85 2.79 16.11
C ASN A 57 -8.38 2.88 16.06
N LYS A 58 -8.92 4.07 15.81
CA LYS A 58 -10.35 4.33 15.52
C LYS A 58 -10.67 4.16 14.04
N PRO A 59 -11.95 3.93 13.68
CA PRO A 59 -12.43 4.00 12.30
C PRO A 59 -12.07 5.34 11.64
N SER A 60 -11.63 5.33 10.37
CA SER A 60 -11.20 6.57 9.70
C SER A 60 -12.32 7.58 9.49
N HIS A 61 -13.58 7.14 9.41
CA HIS A 61 -14.71 8.07 9.29
C HIS A 61 -14.93 8.94 10.54
N LEU A 62 -14.56 8.44 11.73
CA LEU A 62 -14.74 9.14 13.03
C LEU A 62 -13.41 9.60 13.66
N SER A 63 -12.31 9.46 12.93
CA SER A 63 -10.99 9.76 13.47
C SER A 63 -10.64 11.25 13.37
N PRO A 64 -10.25 11.89 14.49
CA PRO A 64 -9.71 13.25 14.45
C PRO A 64 -8.36 13.33 13.72
N VAL A 65 -7.60 12.22 13.64
CA VAL A 65 -6.38 12.14 12.83
C VAL A 65 -6.73 12.19 11.34
N ALA A 66 -7.78 11.48 10.92
CA ALA A 66 -8.28 11.56 9.54
C ALA A 66 -8.80 12.96 9.20
N ASP A 67 -9.45 13.63 10.17
CA ASP A 67 -9.87 15.02 9.99
C ASP A 67 -8.66 15.96 9.86
N LEU A 68 -7.61 15.80 10.68
CA LEU A 68 -6.37 16.56 10.53
C LEU A 68 -5.79 16.41 9.12
N ILE A 69 -5.70 15.18 8.62
CA ILE A 69 -5.17 14.89 7.27
C ILE A 69 -6.03 15.56 6.19
N ASN A 70 -7.35 15.53 6.31
CA ASN A 70 -8.25 16.20 5.37
C ASN A 70 -8.11 17.72 5.37
N HIS A 71 -7.85 18.33 6.53
CA HIS A 71 -7.74 19.79 6.67
C HIS A 71 -6.32 20.31 6.42
N TYR A 72 -5.32 19.43 6.35
CA TYR A 72 -3.91 19.79 6.13
C TYR A 72 -3.42 19.19 4.82
N PRO A 73 -3.34 19.98 3.72
CA PRO A 73 -3.00 19.49 2.39
C PRO A 73 -1.50 19.13 2.30
N ILE A 74 -1.17 17.91 2.70
CA ILE A 74 0.20 17.39 2.69
C ILE A 74 0.57 17.04 1.25
N LYS A 75 1.60 17.70 0.71
CA LYS A 75 2.13 17.40 -0.62
C LYS A 75 3.24 16.35 -0.52
N ALA A 76 3.05 15.23 -1.18
CA ALA A 76 3.99 14.11 -1.16
C ALA A 76 4.33 13.62 -2.57
N MET A 77 5.46 12.95 -2.70
CA MET A 77 5.86 12.22 -3.91
C MET A 77 5.29 10.81 -3.93
N ASN A 78 5.28 10.18 -2.73
CA ASN A 78 4.74 8.85 -2.50
C ASN A 78 3.82 8.84 -1.29
N VAL A 79 2.70 8.12 -1.39
CA VAL A 79 1.80 7.87 -0.27
C VAL A 79 1.43 6.40 -0.23
N ILE A 80 1.37 5.84 0.98
CA ILE A 80 0.77 4.54 1.26
C ILE A 80 -0.23 4.72 2.40
N ALA A 81 -1.49 4.34 2.16
CA ALA A 81 -2.54 4.32 3.17
C ALA A 81 -3.21 2.95 3.21
N HIS A 82 -3.71 2.61 4.40
CA HIS A 82 -4.39 1.36 4.65
C HIS A 82 -5.55 1.58 5.63
N ILE A 83 -6.71 1.01 5.30
CA ILE A 83 -7.86 0.93 6.21
C ILE A 83 -7.99 -0.51 6.68
N ARG A 84 -7.93 -0.69 8.00
CA ARG A 84 -7.88 -2.00 8.66
C ARG A 84 -9.28 -2.50 9.01
N LYS A 85 -9.49 -3.78 8.72
CA LYS A 85 -10.50 -4.63 9.33
C LYS A 85 -9.78 -5.85 9.88
N ALA A 86 -9.72 -5.95 11.21
CA ALA A 86 -8.86 -6.90 11.88
C ALA A 86 -9.30 -8.33 11.57
N THR A 87 -8.36 -9.13 11.05
CA THR A 87 -8.47 -10.59 10.91
C THR A 87 -7.60 -11.29 11.93
N THR A 88 -6.38 -10.77 12.12
CA THR A 88 -5.39 -11.24 13.07
C THR A 88 -4.93 -10.11 13.99
N GLY A 89 -4.41 -10.51 15.16
CA GLY A 89 -3.95 -9.60 16.20
C GLY A 89 -5.07 -8.91 16.97
N GLU A 90 -4.69 -8.17 18.00
CA GLU A 90 -5.62 -7.38 18.80
C GLU A 90 -6.34 -6.32 17.93
N LYS A 91 -7.66 -6.21 18.08
CA LYS A 91 -8.49 -5.18 17.47
C LYS A 91 -8.14 -3.82 18.07
N ASN A 92 -8.25 -2.75 17.29
CA ASN A 92 -7.99 -1.38 17.76
C ASN A 92 -6.61 -1.19 18.43
N SER A 93 -5.60 -1.94 17.99
CA SER A 93 -4.22 -1.80 18.46
C SER A 93 -3.41 -1.02 17.43
N LEU A 94 -2.79 0.08 17.87
CA LEU A 94 -1.96 0.94 17.01
C LEU A 94 -0.72 0.21 16.47
N ALA A 95 -0.16 -0.71 17.25
CA ALA A 95 0.97 -1.55 16.84
C ALA A 95 0.60 -2.51 15.68
N ASN A 96 -0.69 -2.76 15.48
CA ASN A 96 -1.22 -3.59 14.40
C ASN A 96 -1.77 -2.75 13.23
N THR A 97 -1.66 -1.42 13.30
CA THR A 97 -2.13 -0.49 12.27
C THR A 97 -1.04 -0.26 11.22
N GLN A 98 -1.43 -0.41 9.96
CA GLN A 98 -0.57 -0.23 8.78
C GLN A 98 -0.69 1.20 8.21
N PRO A 99 0.29 1.69 7.44
CA PRO A 99 1.51 1.00 6.98
C PRO A 99 2.56 0.79 8.08
N PHE A 100 3.34 -0.28 7.98
CA PHE A 100 4.52 -0.47 8.82
C PHE A 100 5.72 0.26 8.24
N VAL A 101 6.57 0.83 9.09
CA VAL A 101 7.77 1.56 8.66
C VAL A 101 9.02 1.01 9.36
N ARG A 102 10.09 0.81 8.59
CA ARG A 102 11.43 0.45 9.09
C ARG A 102 12.51 1.20 8.31
N GLU A 103 13.63 1.47 8.96
CA GLU A 103 14.80 2.02 8.28
C GLU A 103 15.60 0.90 7.59
N VAL A 104 16.01 1.14 6.34
CA VAL A 104 16.87 0.26 5.55
C VAL A 104 17.91 1.10 4.79
N TRP A 105 19.18 0.99 5.20
CA TRP A 105 20.34 1.65 4.55
C TRP A 105 20.24 3.19 4.46
N GLY A 106 19.72 3.81 5.51
CA GLY A 106 19.50 5.25 5.63
C GLY A 106 18.16 5.74 5.07
N GLU A 107 17.29 4.84 4.60
CA GLU A 107 16.00 5.18 3.99
C GLU A 107 14.84 4.65 4.83
N GLN A 108 13.76 5.42 4.92
CA GLN A 108 12.51 4.93 5.50
C GLN A 108 11.77 4.07 4.48
N TRP A 109 11.40 2.85 4.86
CA TRP A 109 10.64 1.91 4.04
C TRP A 109 9.27 1.69 4.64
N ALA A 110 8.22 2.03 3.89
CA ALA A 110 6.83 1.84 4.26
C ALA A 110 6.23 0.63 3.53
N PHE A 111 5.41 -0.14 4.24
CA PHE A 111 4.79 -1.37 3.76
C PHE A 111 3.33 -1.45 4.20
N ALA A 112 2.44 -1.77 3.27
CA ALA A 112 1.07 -2.15 3.55
C ALA A 112 0.71 -3.44 2.81
N HIS A 113 -0.05 -4.31 3.48
CA HIS A 113 -0.50 -5.62 3.04
C HIS A 113 -1.99 -5.78 3.26
N ASN A 114 -2.68 -6.21 2.21
CA ASN A 114 -4.08 -6.61 2.25
C ASN A 114 -4.17 -8.10 1.85
N GLY A 115 -4.49 -8.93 2.84
CA GLY A 115 -4.57 -10.36 2.67
C GLY A 115 -4.41 -11.10 3.98
N GLN A 116 -4.07 -12.39 3.90
CA GLN A 116 -3.94 -13.28 5.05
C GLN A 116 -2.86 -14.33 4.75
N MET A 117 -1.83 -14.38 5.59
CA MET A 117 -0.78 -15.39 5.51
C MET A 117 -1.23 -16.71 6.12
N THR A 118 -0.74 -17.81 5.56
CA THR A 118 -1.04 -19.16 6.08
C THR A 118 -0.37 -19.41 7.44
N ASP A 119 -1.00 -20.21 8.29
CA ASP A 119 -0.40 -20.64 9.57
C ASP A 119 0.95 -21.31 9.40
N SER A 120 1.14 -22.01 8.28
CA SER A 120 2.40 -22.69 7.96
C SER A 120 3.55 -21.69 7.80
N PHE A 121 3.29 -20.55 7.17
CA PHE A 121 4.24 -19.46 7.02
C PHE A 121 4.50 -18.79 8.36
N ILE A 122 3.44 -18.46 9.10
CA ILE A 122 3.53 -17.78 10.40
C ILE A 122 4.43 -18.59 11.35
N ARG A 123 4.16 -19.89 11.53
CA ARG A 123 4.96 -20.77 12.40
C ARG A 123 6.41 -20.89 11.93
N ARG A 124 6.63 -21.03 10.62
CA ARG A 124 7.99 -21.13 10.05
C ARG A 124 8.78 -19.86 10.31
N THR A 125 8.18 -18.69 10.09
CA THR A 125 8.83 -17.40 10.26
C THR A 125 9.08 -17.07 11.73
N GLN A 126 8.15 -17.40 12.64
CA GLN A 126 8.38 -17.31 14.08
C GLN A 126 9.58 -18.15 14.53
N ARG A 127 9.67 -19.40 14.07
CA ARG A 127 10.83 -20.26 14.35
C ARG A 127 12.15 -19.69 13.83
N LEU A 128 12.14 -18.96 12.71
CA LEU A 128 13.34 -18.27 12.22
C LEU A 128 13.78 -17.17 13.19
N HIS A 129 12.85 -16.40 13.75
CA HIS A 129 13.15 -15.41 14.80
C HIS A 129 13.68 -16.09 16.08
N ASP A 130 12.97 -17.10 16.59
CA ASP A 130 13.31 -17.76 17.85
C ASP A 130 14.70 -18.42 17.81
N ASN A 131 15.11 -18.89 16.63
CA ASN A 131 16.39 -19.55 16.42
C ASN A 131 17.52 -18.57 16.05
N GLY A 132 17.29 -17.26 16.08
CA GLY A 132 18.29 -16.23 15.77
C GLY A 132 18.59 -16.05 14.28
N ASN A 133 17.82 -16.64 13.37
CA ASN A 133 18.03 -16.54 11.92
C ASN A 133 17.33 -15.33 11.26
N ALA A 134 16.84 -14.39 12.06
CA ALA A 134 16.21 -13.15 11.63
C ALA A 134 16.66 -12.02 12.57
N GLU A 135 17.89 -11.56 12.34
CA GLU A 135 18.69 -10.77 13.28
C GLU A 135 18.38 -9.26 13.25
N HIS A 136 17.77 -8.75 12.18
CA HIS A 136 17.71 -7.30 11.93
C HIS A 136 16.36 -6.68 12.27
N TYR A 137 15.26 -7.39 12.00
CA TYR A 137 13.92 -6.83 12.15
C TYR A 137 13.01 -7.82 12.86
N SER A 138 12.27 -7.35 13.85
CA SER A 138 11.22 -8.09 14.52
C SER A 138 9.91 -7.30 14.51
N PRO A 139 8.76 -7.99 14.47
CA PRO A 139 7.46 -7.33 14.57
C PRO A 139 7.31 -6.71 15.97
N VAL A 140 6.64 -5.56 16.04
CA VAL A 140 6.26 -4.91 17.31
C VAL A 140 4.87 -5.34 17.71
N GLY A 141 3.95 -5.39 16.74
CA GLY A 141 2.62 -5.93 16.88
C GLY A 141 2.57 -7.44 16.69
N THR A 142 1.37 -7.94 16.44
CA THR A 142 1.05 -9.38 16.39
C THR A 142 0.41 -9.80 15.06
N THR A 143 0.38 -8.90 14.08
CA THR A 143 -0.18 -9.23 12.75
C THR A 143 0.79 -10.09 11.94
N ASP A 144 0.21 -10.97 11.13
CA ASP A 144 0.90 -11.69 10.08
C ASP A 144 1.49 -10.75 9.00
N SER A 145 0.86 -9.59 8.81
CA SER A 145 1.29 -8.54 7.90
C SER A 145 2.63 -7.92 8.32
N GLU A 146 2.81 -7.58 9.60
CA GLU A 146 4.11 -7.08 10.09
C GLU A 146 5.17 -8.18 10.10
N LEU A 147 4.76 -9.42 10.42
CA LEU A 147 5.64 -10.59 10.35
C LEU A 147 6.16 -10.81 8.93
N ALA A 148 5.31 -10.68 7.91
CA ALA A 148 5.69 -10.77 6.51
C ALA A 148 6.66 -9.65 6.09
N PHE A 149 6.43 -8.42 6.57
CA PHE A 149 7.35 -7.31 6.31
C PHE A 149 8.72 -7.52 6.96
N CYS A 150 8.77 -7.95 8.22
CA CYS A 150 10.02 -8.26 8.91
C CYS A 150 10.74 -9.42 8.23
N TYR A 151 10.03 -10.46 7.80
CA TYR A 151 10.61 -11.55 7.01
C TYR A 151 11.27 -11.01 5.74
N LEU A 152 10.55 -10.21 4.94
CA LEU A 152 11.06 -9.60 3.70
C LEU A 152 12.37 -8.83 3.97
N LEU A 153 12.38 -7.97 4.98
CA LEU A 153 13.54 -7.12 5.28
C LEU A 153 14.73 -7.90 5.84
N ASN A 154 14.50 -8.93 6.65
CA ASN A 154 15.59 -9.81 7.10
C ASN A 154 16.22 -10.55 5.92
N ARG A 155 15.41 -11.06 4.98
CA ARG A 155 15.91 -11.67 3.74
C ARG A 155 16.68 -10.67 2.88
N LEU A 156 16.23 -9.41 2.83
CA LEU A 156 16.90 -8.33 2.12
C LEU A 156 18.29 -8.08 2.72
N LYS A 157 18.40 -7.89 4.04
CA LYS A 157 19.67 -7.65 4.74
C LYS A 157 20.61 -8.87 4.72
N SER A 158 20.08 -10.09 4.77
CA SER A 158 20.90 -11.29 4.64
C SER A 158 21.51 -11.44 3.25
N THR A 159 20.83 -10.92 2.23
CA THR A 159 21.25 -11.02 0.82
C THR A 159 22.19 -9.89 0.43
N PHE A 160 21.93 -8.66 0.89
CA PHE A 160 22.67 -7.46 0.50
C PHE A 160 23.21 -6.72 1.73
N LYS A 161 24.54 -6.62 1.83
CA LYS A 161 25.22 -5.86 2.90
C LYS A 161 24.96 -4.36 2.81
N SER A 162 24.84 -3.83 1.60
CA SER A 162 24.56 -2.44 1.27
C SER A 162 23.48 -2.38 0.19
N ARG A 163 22.90 -1.19 -0.05
CA ARG A 163 21.90 -0.99 -1.11
C ARG A 163 22.42 -1.51 -2.46
N PRO A 164 21.76 -2.49 -3.10
CA PRO A 164 22.13 -2.93 -4.44
C PRO A 164 21.61 -1.95 -5.50
N SER A 165 21.95 -2.18 -6.77
CA SER A 165 21.30 -1.49 -7.89
C SER A 165 19.78 -1.68 -7.87
N ASP A 166 19.02 -0.73 -8.39
CA ASP A 166 17.56 -0.82 -8.46
C ASP A 166 17.08 -2.08 -9.20
N GLU A 167 17.75 -2.50 -10.28
CA GLU A 167 17.41 -3.74 -11.01
C GLU A 167 17.49 -4.98 -10.10
N ALA A 168 18.62 -5.18 -9.43
CA ALA A 168 18.80 -6.28 -8.48
C ALA A 168 17.85 -6.19 -7.28
N LEU A 169 17.55 -4.96 -6.82
CA LEU A 169 16.58 -4.73 -5.74
C LEU A 169 15.18 -5.18 -6.16
N PHE A 170 14.71 -4.72 -7.32
CA PHE A 170 13.37 -5.06 -7.81
C PHE A 170 13.24 -6.54 -8.10
N ALA A 171 14.24 -7.16 -8.73
CA ALA A 171 14.26 -8.60 -8.95
C ALA A 171 14.16 -9.39 -7.64
N PHE A 172 14.88 -8.96 -6.60
CA PHE A 172 14.77 -9.56 -5.27
C PHE A 172 13.38 -9.39 -4.67
N LEU A 173 12.84 -8.16 -4.64
CA LEU A 173 11.54 -7.86 -4.06
C LEU A 173 10.42 -8.66 -4.73
N ILE A 174 10.48 -8.81 -6.05
CA ILE A 174 9.54 -9.63 -6.83
C ILE A 174 9.59 -11.09 -6.41
N ALA A 175 10.80 -11.67 -6.34
CA ALA A 175 10.96 -13.05 -5.90
C ALA A 175 10.40 -13.27 -4.50
N GLN A 176 10.58 -12.29 -3.59
CA GLN A 176 9.99 -12.35 -2.26
C GLN A 176 8.47 -12.19 -2.27
N CYS A 177 7.90 -11.29 -3.08
CA CYS A 177 6.45 -11.14 -3.21
C CYS A 177 5.80 -12.42 -3.76
N ARG A 178 6.42 -13.08 -4.75
CA ARG A 178 5.96 -14.37 -5.26
C ARG A 178 6.00 -15.46 -4.19
N TYR A 179 7.08 -15.50 -3.39
CA TYR A 179 7.16 -16.43 -2.27
C TYR A 179 6.07 -16.16 -1.23
N LEU A 180 5.81 -14.90 -0.88
CA LEU A 180 4.75 -14.53 0.07
C LEU A 180 3.36 -14.84 -0.48
N SER A 181 3.09 -14.57 -1.77
CA SER A 181 1.85 -14.95 -2.47
C SER A 181 1.63 -16.46 -2.51
N ALA A 182 2.70 -17.25 -2.65
CA ALA A 182 2.60 -18.71 -2.55
C ALA A 182 2.29 -19.20 -1.12
N ASN A 183 2.37 -18.33 -0.11
CA ASN A 183 2.18 -18.64 1.30
C ASN A 183 1.00 -17.90 1.94
N GLY A 184 0.11 -17.30 1.14
CA GLY A 184 -1.07 -16.58 1.60
C GLY A 184 -1.68 -15.70 0.51
N LEU A 185 -2.87 -15.16 0.75
CA LEU A 185 -3.36 -14.09 -0.10
C LEU A 185 -2.50 -12.86 0.19
N PHE A 186 -1.81 -12.33 -0.83
CA PHE A 186 -0.82 -11.28 -0.63
C PHE A 186 -0.98 -10.16 -1.67
N ASN A 187 -1.73 -9.11 -1.32
CA ASN A 187 -1.62 -7.82 -2.00
C ASN A 187 -0.75 -6.90 -1.19
N CYS A 188 0.21 -6.19 -1.79
CA CYS A 188 1.02 -5.25 -1.04
C CYS A 188 1.39 -3.99 -1.81
N LEU A 189 1.66 -2.93 -1.04
CA LEU A 189 2.35 -1.72 -1.47
C LEU A 189 3.62 -1.58 -0.63
N ILE A 190 4.76 -1.32 -1.27
CA ILE A 190 6.05 -1.09 -0.62
C ILE A 190 6.70 0.13 -1.23
N SER A 191 7.25 1.04 -0.43
CA SER A 191 7.94 2.22 -0.94
C SER A 191 9.05 2.66 0.02
N ASN A 192 10.15 3.13 -0.56
CA ASN A 192 11.18 3.89 0.15
C ASN A 192 11.08 5.41 -0.11
N GLY A 193 9.99 5.85 -0.73
CA GLY A 193 9.73 7.23 -1.14
C GLY A 193 10.35 7.66 -2.48
N HIS A 194 11.27 6.88 -3.06
CA HIS A 194 11.76 7.11 -4.42
C HIS A 194 10.91 6.39 -5.47
N TRP A 195 10.53 5.15 -5.16
CA TRP A 195 9.67 4.31 -5.99
C TRP A 195 8.56 3.70 -5.13
N GLN A 196 7.52 3.18 -5.77
CA GLN A 196 6.45 2.43 -5.11
C GLN A 196 6.21 1.13 -5.86
N LEU A 197 6.42 0.01 -5.19
CA LEU A 197 6.12 -1.33 -5.67
C LEU A 197 4.68 -1.69 -5.30
N ALA A 198 3.98 -2.32 -6.24
CA ALA A 198 2.66 -2.87 -6.06
C ALA A 198 2.64 -4.33 -6.53
N TYR A 199 2.19 -5.23 -5.66
CA TYR A 199 1.99 -6.65 -5.98
C TYR A 199 0.53 -7.02 -5.79
N ALA A 200 -0.07 -7.69 -6.79
CA ALA A 200 -1.47 -8.09 -6.76
C ALA A 200 -1.61 -9.61 -6.61
N GLY A 201 -1.93 -10.09 -5.41
CA GLY A 201 -2.39 -11.47 -5.19
C GLY A 201 -3.90 -11.66 -5.48
N SER A 202 -4.66 -10.57 -5.56
CA SER A 202 -6.06 -10.54 -5.99
C SER A 202 -6.44 -9.20 -6.65
N LEU A 203 -7.31 -8.40 -6.01
CA LEU A 203 -7.77 -7.12 -6.52
C LEU A 203 -6.77 -6.02 -6.18
N LEU A 204 -6.14 -5.48 -7.22
CA LEU A 204 -5.41 -4.24 -7.16
C LEU A 204 -5.53 -3.54 -8.51
N PHE A 205 -5.77 -2.24 -8.47
CA PHE A 205 -6.00 -1.42 -9.63
C PHE A 205 -5.08 -0.21 -9.56
N TYR A 206 -4.75 0.34 -10.72
CA TYR A 206 -4.11 1.64 -10.81
C TYR A 206 -4.73 2.49 -11.92
N LEU A 207 -4.58 3.80 -11.80
CA LEU A 207 -4.77 4.74 -12.89
C LEU A 207 -3.65 5.76 -12.86
N THR A 208 -3.35 6.37 -14.01
CA THR A 208 -2.40 7.48 -14.10
C THR A 208 -3.10 8.70 -14.66
N ARG A 209 -3.20 9.76 -13.85
CA ARG A 209 -3.66 11.09 -14.24
C ARG A 209 -2.49 11.87 -14.82
N LYS A 210 -2.65 12.40 -16.03
CA LYS A 210 -1.71 13.27 -16.70
C LYS A 210 -2.48 14.21 -17.63
N ALA A 211 -1.83 15.29 -18.06
CA ALA A 211 -2.45 16.24 -18.98
C ALA A 211 -2.90 15.58 -20.31
N PRO A 212 -4.03 16.02 -20.90
CA PRO A 212 -4.98 17.00 -20.35
C PRO A 212 -5.79 16.43 -19.18
N PHE A 213 -5.91 17.21 -18.10
CA PHE A 213 -6.67 16.81 -16.91
C PHE A 213 -8.16 17.11 -17.09
N GLY A 214 -8.99 16.26 -16.47
CA GLY A 214 -10.44 16.42 -16.46
C GLY A 214 -11.01 16.30 -15.05
N GLU A 215 -12.34 16.22 -14.98
CA GLU A 215 -13.07 16.02 -13.75
C GLU A 215 -13.08 14.55 -13.31
N ALA A 216 -12.96 14.30 -12.02
CA ALA A 216 -13.15 13.00 -11.41
C ALA A 216 -14.25 13.06 -10.36
N HIS A 217 -15.10 12.03 -10.32
CA HIS A 217 -16.17 11.88 -9.35
C HIS A 217 -15.90 10.67 -8.47
N LEU A 218 -15.90 10.87 -7.15
CA LEU A 218 -15.78 9.76 -6.22
C LEU A 218 -16.96 8.80 -6.35
N SER A 219 -16.68 7.52 -6.14
CA SER A 219 -17.69 6.46 -6.05
C SER A 219 -18.39 6.47 -4.69
N ASP A 220 -17.66 6.81 -3.62
CA ASP A 220 -18.09 6.73 -2.22
C ASP A 220 -18.53 8.08 -1.62
N GLY A 221 -18.97 9.02 -2.46
CA GLY A 221 -19.46 10.34 -2.01
C GLY A 221 -19.82 11.26 -3.17
N GLU A 222 -20.34 12.45 -2.84
CA GLU A 222 -20.76 13.44 -3.85
C GLU A 222 -19.63 14.39 -4.30
N MET A 223 -18.42 14.23 -3.76
CA MET A 223 -17.30 15.11 -4.09
C MET A 223 -16.79 14.85 -5.52
N SER A 224 -16.61 15.93 -6.28
CA SER A 224 -15.86 15.94 -7.53
C SER A 224 -14.67 16.89 -7.43
N VAL A 225 -13.64 16.61 -8.23
CA VAL A 225 -12.50 17.49 -8.41
C VAL A 225 -12.21 17.60 -9.89
N ASN A 226 -12.07 18.83 -10.37
CA ASN A 226 -11.45 19.10 -11.65
C ASN A 226 -9.94 19.21 -11.46
N PHE A 227 -9.20 18.21 -11.94
CA PHE A 227 -7.74 18.20 -11.76
C PHE A 227 -7.05 19.32 -12.53
N GLY A 228 -7.67 19.86 -13.59
CA GLY A 228 -7.13 21.01 -14.33
C GLY A 228 -6.94 22.26 -13.47
N ASP A 229 -7.68 22.37 -12.36
CA ASP A 229 -7.62 23.54 -11.46
C ASP A 229 -6.48 23.43 -10.43
N VAL A 230 -5.94 22.23 -10.23
CA VAL A 230 -4.96 21.92 -9.17
C VAL A 230 -3.67 21.27 -9.67
N THR A 231 -3.54 21.11 -10.99
CA THR A 231 -2.37 20.50 -11.64
C THR A 231 -1.83 21.35 -12.78
N THR A 232 -0.63 21.02 -13.23
CA THR A 232 0.07 21.62 -14.37
C THR A 232 0.25 20.59 -15.47
N ASN A 233 0.50 21.03 -16.70
CA ASN A 233 0.71 20.13 -17.85
C ASN A 233 1.89 19.14 -17.71
N LYS A 234 2.73 19.31 -16.68
CA LYS A 234 3.85 18.42 -16.36
C LYS A 234 3.50 17.35 -15.34
N ASP A 235 2.40 17.52 -14.61
CA ASP A 235 2.05 16.63 -13.52
C ASP A 235 1.65 15.25 -14.04
N LYS A 236 2.09 14.23 -13.30
CA LYS A 236 1.77 12.84 -13.53
C LYS A 236 1.59 12.18 -12.18
N VAL A 237 0.40 11.63 -11.95
CA VAL A 237 0.01 11.08 -10.67
C VAL A 237 -0.60 9.71 -10.91
N THR A 238 0.08 8.66 -10.46
CA THR A 238 -0.47 7.32 -10.40
C THR A 238 -1.12 7.08 -9.06
N ILE A 239 -2.37 6.64 -9.07
CA ILE A 239 -3.10 6.19 -7.89
C ILE A 239 -3.24 4.67 -7.96
N LEU A 240 -3.02 3.99 -6.84
CA LEU A 240 -3.21 2.55 -6.68
C LEU A 240 -4.28 2.28 -5.63
N VAL A 241 -5.20 1.35 -5.88
CA VAL A 241 -6.27 1.02 -4.94
C VAL A 241 -6.67 -0.44 -5.02
N THR A 242 -7.19 -0.99 -3.92
CA THR A 242 -7.80 -2.33 -3.93
C THR A 242 -9.09 -2.37 -4.78
N ILE A 243 -9.92 -1.33 -4.71
CA ILE A 243 -11.17 -1.19 -5.48
C ILE A 243 -11.24 0.25 -6.02
N PRO A 244 -11.56 0.46 -7.32
CA PRO A 244 -11.69 1.79 -7.92
C PRO A 244 -12.43 2.82 -7.05
N LEU A 245 -11.84 4.02 -6.92
CA LEU A 245 -12.41 5.12 -6.12
C LEU A 245 -13.31 6.07 -6.91
N THR A 246 -13.30 5.96 -8.24
CA THR A 246 -14.02 6.88 -9.13
C THR A 246 -14.79 6.12 -10.19
N LYS A 247 -15.91 6.70 -10.64
CA LYS A 247 -16.85 6.06 -11.57
C LYS A 247 -16.72 6.52 -13.03
N ASN A 248 -16.02 7.64 -13.26
CA ASN A 248 -15.85 8.26 -14.57
C ASN A 248 -14.40 8.22 -15.08
N GLU A 249 -13.54 7.40 -14.47
CA GLU A 249 -12.16 7.17 -14.90
C GLU A 249 -11.95 5.69 -15.27
N THR A 250 -11.03 5.42 -16.18
CA THR A 250 -10.68 4.04 -16.58
C THR A 250 -9.57 3.51 -15.69
N TRP A 251 -9.93 2.68 -14.71
CA TRP A 251 -8.99 1.96 -13.86
C TRP A 251 -8.44 0.71 -14.57
N GLN A 252 -7.13 0.48 -14.44
CA GLN A 252 -6.47 -0.73 -14.94
C GLN A 252 -6.30 -1.71 -13.79
N GLN A 253 -6.83 -2.92 -13.93
CA GLN A 253 -6.56 -4.00 -12.99
C GLN A 253 -5.14 -4.53 -13.21
N ILE A 254 -4.39 -4.70 -12.12
CA ILE A 254 -3.12 -5.42 -12.09
C ILE A 254 -3.46 -6.91 -12.08
N ALA A 255 -2.86 -7.69 -12.98
CA ALA A 255 -3.14 -9.11 -13.05
C ALA A 255 -2.74 -9.83 -11.75
N VAL A 256 -3.46 -10.89 -11.40
CA VAL A 256 -3.07 -11.76 -10.26
C VAL A 256 -1.66 -12.28 -10.50
N ASP A 257 -0.79 -12.16 -9.49
CA ASP A 257 0.65 -12.42 -9.47
C ASP A 257 1.51 -11.52 -10.38
N GLU A 258 0.99 -10.34 -10.76
CA GLU A 258 1.76 -9.27 -11.39
C GLU A 258 2.37 -8.32 -10.35
N CYS A 259 3.61 -7.93 -10.59
CA CYS A 259 4.34 -6.93 -9.82
C CYS A 259 4.69 -5.73 -10.71
N LEU A 260 4.34 -4.53 -10.25
CA LEU A 260 4.67 -3.27 -10.90
C LEU A 260 5.49 -2.39 -9.97
N VAL A 261 6.48 -1.68 -10.51
CA VAL A 261 7.21 -0.64 -9.78
C VAL A 261 6.98 0.69 -10.48
N PHE A 262 6.54 1.67 -9.69
CA PHE A 262 6.24 3.02 -10.13
C PHE A 262 7.31 3.99 -9.65
N GLN A 263 7.68 4.92 -10.53
CA GLN A 263 8.53 6.05 -10.20
C GLN A 263 8.07 7.26 -11.03
N ASP A 264 7.94 8.41 -10.37
CA ASP A 264 7.53 9.67 -11.00
C ASP A 264 6.22 9.54 -11.82
N GLY A 265 5.29 8.69 -11.36
CA GLY A 265 3.99 8.42 -11.98
C GLY A 265 4.04 7.48 -13.20
N ASP A 266 5.18 6.88 -13.51
CA ASP A 266 5.34 5.90 -14.59
C ASP A 266 5.64 4.50 -14.04
N VAL A 267 5.22 3.47 -14.77
CA VAL A 267 5.68 2.09 -14.54
C VAL A 267 7.10 1.98 -15.09
N VAL A 268 8.09 1.83 -14.20
CA VAL A 268 9.52 1.70 -14.56
C VAL A 268 10.01 0.25 -14.55
N PHE A 269 9.29 -0.63 -13.87
CA PHE A 269 9.56 -2.08 -13.89
C PHE A 269 8.24 -2.85 -13.86
N ARG A 270 8.21 -3.99 -14.57
CA ARG A 270 7.04 -4.87 -14.66
C ARG A 270 7.48 -6.33 -14.70
N ASP A 271 6.91 -7.14 -13.82
CA ASP A 271 6.96 -8.60 -13.87
C ASP A 271 5.54 -9.15 -13.97
N THR A 272 5.15 -9.57 -15.16
CA THR A 272 3.80 -10.05 -15.47
C THR A 272 3.83 -11.57 -15.65
N PRO A 273 2.90 -12.31 -15.02
CA PRO A 273 2.82 -13.75 -15.23
C PRO A 273 2.46 -14.08 -16.68
N SER A 274 2.94 -15.23 -17.16
CA SER A 274 2.73 -15.69 -18.54
C SER A 274 1.25 -15.80 -18.91
N LYS A 275 0.41 -16.23 -17.96
CA LYS A 275 -1.05 -16.24 -18.07
C LYS A 275 -1.62 -15.16 -17.16
N LYS A 276 -2.10 -14.07 -17.75
CA LYS A 276 -2.77 -13.00 -17.02
C LYS A 276 -4.15 -13.45 -16.56
N THR A 277 -4.42 -13.27 -15.27
CA THR A 277 -5.73 -13.52 -14.67
C THR A 277 -6.25 -12.23 -14.07
N TYR A 278 -7.51 -11.90 -14.35
CA TYR A 278 -8.20 -10.74 -13.84
C TYR A 278 -9.46 -11.22 -13.12
N LEU A 279 -9.74 -10.66 -11.95
CA LEU A 279 -10.88 -11.04 -11.13
C LEU A 279 -11.97 -9.98 -11.25
N SER A 280 -13.23 -10.38 -11.31
CA SER A 280 -14.31 -9.46 -10.99
C SER A 280 -14.19 -8.99 -9.53
N ILE A 281 -14.78 -7.84 -9.19
CA ILE A 281 -14.77 -7.36 -7.80
C ILE A 281 -15.41 -8.40 -6.87
N GLU A 282 -16.49 -9.04 -7.33
CA GLU A 282 -17.21 -10.10 -6.60
C GLU A 282 -16.32 -11.32 -6.35
N ASP A 283 -15.61 -11.81 -7.36
CA ASP A 283 -14.70 -12.96 -7.24
C ASP A 283 -13.53 -12.64 -6.30
N GLY A 284 -12.98 -11.43 -6.38
CA GLY A 284 -11.89 -11.01 -5.50
C GLY A 284 -12.31 -10.90 -4.03
N ILE A 285 -13.52 -10.37 -3.77
CA ILE A 285 -14.15 -10.35 -2.45
C ILE A 285 -14.38 -11.78 -1.94
N ALA A 286 -14.90 -12.68 -2.80
CA ALA A 286 -15.11 -14.07 -2.44
C ALA A 286 -13.80 -14.81 -2.11
N LEU A 287 -12.73 -14.54 -2.87
CA LEU A 287 -11.39 -15.09 -2.62
C LEU A 287 -10.83 -14.62 -1.27
N ALA A 288 -10.98 -13.33 -0.93
CA ALA A 288 -10.54 -12.86 0.39
C ALA A 288 -11.31 -13.52 1.54
N ARG A 289 -12.63 -13.73 1.39
CA ARG A 289 -13.42 -14.46 2.39
C ARG A 289 -12.97 -15.90 2.57
N SER A 290 -12.61 -16.60 1.48
CA SER A 290 -12.25 -18.02 1.54
C SER A 290 -10.94 -18.28 2.29
N VAL A 291 -10.03 -17.31 2.31
CA VAL A 291 -8.77 -17.38 3.08
C VAL A 291 -8.91 -16.80 4.50
N GLY A 292 -10.13 -16.48 4.93
CA GLY A 292 -10.41 -15.93 6.25
C GLY A 292 -10.08 -14.44 6.41
N ALA A 293 -9.67 -13.73 5.35
CA ALA A 293 -9.45 -12.30 5.44
C ALA A 293 -10.77 -11.58 5.70
N SER A 294 -10.74 -10.54 6.54
CA SER A 294 -11.94 -9.82 6.94
C SER A 294 -12.45 -9.01 5.76
N VAL A 295 -13.59 -9.44 5.17
CA VAL A 295 -14.22 -8.78 4.02
C VAL A 295 -15.37 -7.89 4.43
#